data_AF-A0A932BCI8-F1
#
_entry.id   AF-A0A932BCI8-F1
#
_cell.length_a   1.000
_cell.length_b   1.000
_cell.length_c   1.000
_cell.angle_alpha   90.00
_cell.angle_beta   90.00
_cell.angle_gamma   90.00
#
_symmetry.space_group_name_H-M   'P 1'
#
loop_
_entity.id
_entity.type
_entity.pdbx_description
1 polymer ?
#
loop_
_entity_poly.entity_id
_entity_poly.type
_entity_poly.pdbx_seq_one_letter_code
_entity_poly.pdbx_strand_id
1 'polypeptide(L)'
;MPTKGSQIEIDASGSLGAYFEYNKVLRTWFVAFGVGGPALLLSNEKLTKLLSASGDLRLVAVLFLVGGGAQVVVALINKVANWYVHSKYHQVGVTPTFKHHAAEWIANQFWIDVLADIVSVCVFGWASWLLLTVFVSVP
;
A
#
# COMPACT_ATOMS: atom_id res chain seq x y z
N MET A 1 41.44 6.31 13.70
CA MET A 1 40.47 7.25 13.08
C MET A 1 39.87 6.55 11.88
N PRO A 2 38.57 6.20 11.88
CA PRO A 2 37.94 5.62 10.70
C PRO A 2 37.84 6.68 9.61
N THR A 3 38.29 6.33 8.41
CA THR A 3 38.34 7.19 7.24
C THR A 3 36.92 7.55 6.79
N LYS A 4 36.72 8.82 6.41
CA LYS A 4 35.46 9.47 5.98
C LYS A 4 34.59 8.66 5.00
N GLY A 5 35.17 7.71 4.25
CA GLY A 5 34.44 6.77 3.39
C GLY A 5 33.60 5.72 4.13
N SER A 6 34.00 5.30 5.34
CA SER A 6 33.27 4.26 6.09
C SER A 6 32.05 4.80 6.84
N GLN A 7 31.98 6.10 7.13
CA GLN A 7 30.80 6.71 7.78
C GLN A 7 29.65 6.99 6.80
N ILE A 8 29.96 7.22 5.51
CA ILE A 8 28.94 7.47 4.48
C ILE A 8 28.20 6.16 4.11
N GLU A 9 28.90 5.03 4.20
CA GLU A 9 28.34 3.68 3.93
C GLU A 9 27.44 3.17 5.07
N ILE A 10 27.68 3.65 6.31
CA ILE A 10 26.91 3.32 7.52
C ILE A 10 25.52 3.98 7.55
N ASP A 11 25.25 5.01 6.73
CA ASP A 11 23.95 5.71 6.75
C ASP A 11 22.97 5.27 5.64
N ALA A 12 23.46 4.92 4.45
CA ALA A 12 22.59 4.66 3.30
C ALA A 12 21.90 3.29 3.33
N SER A 13 22.63 2.23 3.71
CA SER A 13 22.09 0.86 3.78
C SER A 13 21.08 0.70 4.93
N GLY A 14 21.37 1.32 6.08
CA GLY A 14 20.46 1.39 7.22
C GLY A 14 19.19 2.19 6.92
N SER A 15 19.32 3.35 6.25
CA SER A 15 18.17 4.16 5.81
C SER A 15 17.26 3.42 4.83
N LEU A 16 17.84 2.72 3.84
CA LEU A 16 17.09 1.94 2.86
C LEU A 16 16.36 0.74 3.51
N GLY A 17 17.01 0.07 4.47
CA GLY A 17 16.39 -1.00 5.25
C GLY A 17 15.21 -0.50 6.09
N ALA A 18 15.37 0.63 6.79
CA ALA A 18 14.29 1.26 7.54
C ALA A 18 13.12 1.64 6.63
N TYR A 19 13.39 2.22 5.46
CA TYR A 19 12.38 2.53 4.45
C TYR A 19 11.57 1.29 4.05
N PHE A 20 12.21 0.16 3.76
CA PHE A 20 11.51 -1.06 3.38
C PHE A 20 10.64 -1.61 4.51
N GLU A 21 11.13 -1.57 5.75
CA GLU A 21 10.33 -1.99 6.91
C GLU A 21 9.13 -1.07 7.13
N TYR A 22 9.29 0.25 7.06
CA TYR A 22 8.16 1.17 7.18
C TYR A 22 7.13 1.01 6.07
N ASN A 23 7.56 0.86 4.80
CA ASN A 23 6.63 0.60 3.70
C ASN A 23 5.86 -0.71 3.89
N LYS A 24 6.56 -1.78 4.29
CA LYS A 24 5.93 -3.06 4.58
C LYS A 24 4.91 -2.95 5.70
N VAL A 25 5.25 -2.28 6.79
CA VAL A 25 4.34 -2.03 7.91
C VAL A 25 3.15 -1.23 7.42
N LEU A 26 3.36 -0.02 6.86
CA LEU A 26 2.30 0.87 6.42
C LEU A 26 1.32 0.18 5.46
N ARG A 27 1.83 -0.56 4.47
CA ARG A 27 1.03 -1.35 3.56
C ARG A 27 0.20 -2.42 4.27
N THR A 28 0.78 -3.11 5.25
CA THR A 28 0.05 -4.11 6.05
C THR A 28 -1.13 -3.47 6.77
N TRP A 29 -0.93 -2.28 7.36
CA TRP A 29 -1.99 -1.50 7.98
C TRP A 29 -3.07 -1.12 6.96
N PHE A 30 -2.70 -0.64 5.78
CA PHE A 30 -3.66 -0.27 4.73
C PHE A 30 -4.48 -1.45 4.21
N VAL A 31 -3.86 -2.60 3.97
CA VAL A 31 -4.60 -3.80 3.56
C VAL A 31 -5.54 -4.27 4.67
N ALA A 32 -5.07 -4.28 5.92
CA ALA A 32 -5.91 -4.61 7.07
C ALA A 32 -7.10 -3.66 7.20
N PHE A 33 -6.88 -2.36 7.01
CA PHE A 33 -7.94 -1.35 7.05
C PHE A 33 -8.95 -1.52 5.90
N GLY A 34 -8.45 -1.78 4.69
CA GLY A 34 -9.28 -2.05 3.50
C GLY A 34 -10.17 -3.29 3.62
N VAL A 35 -9.69 -4.34 4.29
CA VAL A 35 -10.51 -5.54 4.60
C VAL A 35 -11.41 -5.32 5.82
N GLY A 36 -10.90 -4.59 6.82
CA GLY A 36 -11.61 -4.29 8.06
C GLY A 36 -12.87 -3.45 7.86
N GLY A 37 -12.86 -2.49 6.94
CA GLY A 37 -14.03 -1.66 6.63
C GLY A 37 -15.26 -2.47 6.22
N PRO A 38 -15.20 -3.29 5.14
CA PRO A 38 -16.29 -4.17 4.75
C PRO A 38 -16.69 -5.16 5.85
N ALA A 39 -15.73 -5.73 6.58
CA ALA A 39 -16.02 -6.62 7.70
C ALA A 39 -16.82 -5.91 8.82
N LEU A 40 -16.49 -4.65 9.12
CA LEU A 40 -17.21 -3.82 10.07
C LEU A 40 -18.64 -3.52 9.58
N LEU A 41 -18.81 -3.17 8.31
CA LEU A 41 -20.15 -2.93 7.72
C LEU A 41 -21.02 -4.19 7.77
N LEU A 42 -20.46 -5.35 7.41
CA LEU A 42 -21.20 -6.61 7.40
C LEU A 42 -21.55 -7.12 8.80
N SER A 43 -20.72 -6.80 9.81
CA SER A 43 -20.94 -7.22 11.20
C SER A 43 -21.78 -6.26 12.03
N ASN A 44 -21.94 -5.00 11.60
CA ASN A 44 -22.66 -3.98 12.35
C ASN A 44 -23.90 -3.49 11.60
N GLU A 45 -25.04 -4.16 11.82
CA GLU A 45 -26.31 -3.80 11.19
C GLU A 45 -26.74 -2.35 11.49
N LYS A 46 -26.47 -1.84 12.69
CA LYS A 46 -26.84 -0.46 13.06
C LYS A 46 -26.10 0.54 12.18
N LEU A 47 -24.78 0.39 12.06
CA LEU A 47 -23.95 1.25 11.22
C LEU A 47 -24.37 1.16 9.75
N THR A 48 -24.63 -0.05 9.26
CA THR A 48 -25.07 -0.28 7.87
C THR A 48 -26.43 0.33 7.58
N LYS A 49 -27.40 0.24 8.51
CA LYS A 49 -28.71 0.89 8.38
C LYS A 49 -28.57 2.42 8.33
N LEU A 50 -27.73 3.00 9.19
CA LEU A 50 -27.49 4.45 9.22
C LEU A 50 -26.84 4.95 7.93
N LEU A 51 -25.80 4.26 7.46
CA LEU A 51 -25.13 4.60 6.18
C LEU A 51 -26.04 4.36 4.97
N SER A 52 -26.92 3.37 5.03
CA SER A 52 -27.90 3.14 3.98
C SER A 52 -28.95 4.25 3.95
N ALA A 53 -29.33 4.79 5.12
CA ALA A 53 -30.27 5.90 5.23
C ALA A 53 -29.64 7.23 4.80
N SER A 54 -28.34 7.45 5.04
CA SER A 54 -27.61 8.62 4.56
C SER A 54 -27.25 8.56 3.07
N GLY A 55 -27.34 7.38 2.45
CA GLY A 55 -26.94 7.15 1.06
C GLY A 55 -25.44 6.90 0.85
N ASP A 56 -24.65 6.89 1.93
CA ASP A 56 -23.19 6.80 1.86
C ASP A 56 -22.66 5.36 1.87
N LEU A 57 -23.50 4.35 2.18
CA LEU A 57 -23.05 2.96 2.35
C LEU A 57 -22.20 2.45 1.18
N ARG A 58 -22.68 2.67 -0.05
CA ARG A 58 -21.98 2.22 -1.26
C ARG A 58 -20.65 2.95 -1.43
N LEU A 59 -20.63 4.26 -1.19
CA LEU A 59 -19.42 5.06 -1.31
C LEU A 59 -18.37 4.60 -0.31
N VAL A 60 -18.75 4.45 0.97
CA VAL A 60 -17.83 3.99 2.02
C VAL A 60 -17.28 2.60 1.71
N ALA A 61 -18.13 1.65 1.30
CA ALA A 61 -17.69 0.31 0.91
C ALA A 61 -16.68 0.35 -0.25
N VAL A 62 -16.96 1.16 -1.29
CA VAL A 62 -16.06 1.32 -2.45
C VAL A 62 -14.73 1.95 -2.03
N LEU A 63 -14.73 2.97 -1.16
CA LEU A 63 -13.51 3.61 -0.67
C LEU A 63 -12.60 2.58 0.02
N PHE A 64 -13.13 1.76 0.92
CA PHE A 64 -12.32 0.72 1.58
C PHE A 64 -11.77 -0.32 0.59
N LEU A 65 -12.59 -0.79 -0.35
CA LEU A 65 -12.18 -1.77 -1.35
C LEU A 65 -11.14 -1.23 -2.33
N VAL A 66 -11.29 0.01 -2.79
CA VAL A 66 -10.32 0.66 -3.69
C VAL A 66 -9.01 0.92 -2.96
N GLY A 67 -9.07 1.47 -1.74
CA GLY A 67 -7.88 1.75 -0.94
C GLY A 67 -7.07 0.49 -0.61
N GLY A 68 -7.74 -0.60 -0.20
CA GLY A 68 -7.09 -1.88 0.09
C GLY A 68 -6.66 -2.63 -1.18
N GLY A 69 -7.50 -2.64 -2.21
CA GLY A 69 -7.22 -3.27 -3.49
C GLY A 69 -6.03 -2.66 -4.21
N ALA A 70 -5.91 -1.33 -4.22
CA ALA A 70 -4.76 -0.63 -4.78
C ALA A 70 -3.44 -1.09 -4.13
N GLN A 71 -3.42 -1.23 -2.81
CA GLN A 71 -2.24 -1.68 -2.07
C GLN A 71 -1.85 -3.13 -2.40
N VAL A 72 -2.83 -4.02 -2.58
CA VAL A 72 -2.57 -5.40 -3.02
C VAL A 72 -2.01 -5.42 -4.44
N VAL A 73 -2.59 -4.65 -5.36
CA VAL A 73 -2.12 -4.56 -6.75
C VAL A 73 -0.68 -4.05 -6.82
N VAL A 74 -0.37 -2.99 -6.09
CA VAL A 74 0.99 -2.43 -6.01
C VAL A 74 1.98 -3.44 -5.42
N ALA A 75 1.60 -4.15 -4.36
CA ALA A 75 2.43 -5.21 -3.78
C ALA A 75 2.74 -6.34 -4.78
N LEU A 76 1.75 -6.75 -5.58
CA LEU A 76 1.91 -7.78 -6.59
C LEU A 76 2.86 -7.32 -7.71
N ILE A 77 2.70 -6.09 -8.19
CA ILE A 77 3.59 -5.50 -9.20
C ILE A 77 5.03 -5.48 -8.67
N ASN A 78 5.24 -4.98 -7.45
CA ASN A 78 6.57 -4.94 -6.81
C ASN A 78 7.16 -6.34 -6.61
N LYS A 79 6.35 -7.31 -6.18
CA LYS A 79 6.80 -8.69 -6.01
C LYS A 79 7.27 -9.30 -7.33
N VAL A 80 6.50 -9.11 -8.40
CA VAL A 80 6.82 -9.65 -9.73
C VAL A 80 8.06 -8.95 -10.31
N ALA A 81 8.13 -7.61 -10.22
CA ALA A 81 9.28 -6.85 -10.70
C ALA A 81 10.58 -7.28 -10.00
N ASN A 82 10.56 -7.36 -8.67
CA ASN A 82 11.73 -7.80 -7.90
C ASN A 82 12.12 -9.26 -8.18
N TRP A 83 11.15 -10.14 -8.44
CA TRP A 83 11.44 -11.52 -8.83
C TRP A 83 12.22 -11.59 -10.16
N TYR A 84 11.82 -10.81 -11.17
CA TYR A 84 12.51 -10.78 -12.46
C TYR A 84 13.91 -10.14 -12.37
N VAL A 85 14.07 -9.11 -11.53
CA VAL A 85 15.39 -8.53 -11.24
C VAL A 85 16.26 -9.56 -10.53
N HIS A 86 15.77 -10.20 -9.47
CA HIS A 86 16.51 -11.24 -8.73
C HIS A 86 16.92 -12.43 -9.61
N SER A 87 16.00 -12.92 -10.45
CA SER A 87 16.25 -14.04 -11.37
C SER A 87 17.38 -13.75 -12.36
N LYS A 88 17.51 -12.49 -12.82
CA LYS A 88 18.60 -12.05 -13.72
C LYS A 88 19.98 -12.22 -13.08
N TYR A 89 20.11 -11.98 -11.77
CA TYR A 89 21.39 -12.09 -11.06
C TYR A 89 21.75 -13.52 -10.65
N HIS A 90 20.77 -14.42 -10.56
CA HIS A 90 20.99 -15.81 -10.14
C HIS A 90 21.17 -16.79 -11.31
N GLN A 91 20.82 -16.41 -12.53
CA GLN A 91 21.04 -17.24 -13.72
C GLN A 91 22.21 -16.69 -14.54
N VAL A 92 23.41 -17.24 -14.29
CA VAL A 92 24.62 -16.91 -15.06
C VAL A 92 24.39 -17.30 -16.53
N GLY A 93 24.42 -16.33 -17.43
CA GLY A 93 24.32 -16.55 -18.88
C GLY A 93 22.95 -16.30 -19.52
N VAL A 94 21.96 -15.78 -18.78
CA VAL A 94 20.67 -15.40 -19.38
C VAL A 94 20.78 -14.06 -20.09
N THR A 95 20.53 -14.07 -21.41
CA THR A 95 20.42 -12.87 -22.21
C THR A 95 19.22 -12.05 -21.71
N PRO A 96 19.41 -10.77 -21.35
CA PRO A 96 18.31 -9.95 -20.84
C PRO A 96 17.21 -9.84 -21.90
N THR A 97 16.05 -10.43 -21.60
CA THR A 97 14.84 -10.28 -22.41
C THR A 97 14.13 -8.97 -22.06
N PHE A 98 13.27 -8.50 -22.96
CA PHE A 98 12.42 -7.30 -22.77
C PHE A 98 11.69 -7.28 -21.42
N LYS A 99 11.30 -8.45 -20.90
CA LYS A 99 10.66 -8.62 -19.58
C LYS A 99 11.56 -8.18 -18.41
N HIS A 100 12.87 -8.45 -18.48
CA HIS A 100 13.81 -8.02 -17.43
C HIS A 100 14.02 -6.50 -17.44
N HIS A 101 14.06 -5.88 -18.63
CA HIS A 101 14.16 -4.43 -18.74
C HIS A 101 12.90 -3.72 -18.25
N ALA A 102 11.71 -4.25 -18.58
CA ALA A 102 10.45 -3.75 -18.05
C ALA A 102 10.40 -3.89 -16.52
N ALA A 103 10.85 -5.02 -15.97
CA ALA A 103 10.90 -5.23 -14.53
C ALA A 103 11.90 -4.30 -13.81
N GLU A 104 13.08 -4.06 -14.38
CA GLU A 104 14.03 -3.06 -13.86
C GLU A 104 13.44 -1.65 -13.90
N TRP A 105 12.76 -1.29 -14.98
CA TRP A 105 12.08 0.00 -15.08
C TRP A 105 11.01 0.16 -13.99
N ILE A 106 10.14 -0.85 -13.82
CA ILE A 106 9.09 -0.87 -12.78
C ILE A 106 9.71 -0.82 -11.38
N ALA A 107 10.75 -1.62 -11.11
CA ALA A 107 11.40 -1.66 -9.80
C ALA A 107 12.03 -0.31 -9.40
N ASN A 108 12.41 0.52 -10.38
CA ASN A 108 12.93 1.86 -10.14
C ASN A 108 11.83 2.92 -9.95
N GLN A 109 10.54 2.60 -10.19
CA GLN A 109 9.42 3.54 -10.02
C GLN A 109 8.90 3.58 -8.58
N PHE A 110 9.75 3.94 -7.62
CA PHE A 110 9.34 4.03 -6.20
C PHE A 110 8.16 5.00 -5.97
N TRP A 111 8.00 6.01 -6.83
CA TRP A 111 6.91 6.97 -6.77
C TRP A 111 5.52 6.34 -6.88
N ILE A 112 5.40 5.17 -7.52
CA ILE A 112 4.12 4.46 -7.63
C ILE A 112 3.65 4.00 -6.24
N ASP A 113 4.57 3.49 -5.42
CA ASP A 113 4.27 3.07 -4.04
C ASP A 113 3.83 4.29 -3.21
N VAL A 114 4.61 5.38 -3.28
CA VAL A 114 4.31 6.63 -2.55
C VAL A 114 2.96 7.20 -2.94
N LEU A 115 2.65 7.24 -4.24
CA LEU A 115 1.36 7.75 -4.72
C LEU A 115 0.20 6.86 -4.26
N ALA A 116 0.37 5.54 -4.34
CA ALA A 116 -0.63 4.60 -3.86
C ALA A 116 -0.87 4.76 -2.35
N ASP A 117 0.17 4.99 -1.56
CA ASP A 117 0.06 5.23 -0.13
C ASP A 117 -0.69 6.53 0.17
N ILE A 118 -0.36 7.64 -0.52
CA ILE A 118 -1.07 8.92 -0.36
C ILE A 118 -2.56 8.74 -0.71
N VAL A 119 -2.86 8.08 -1.82
CA VAL A 119 -4.24 7.81 -2.23
C VAL A 119 -4.95 6.95 -1.18
N SER A 120 -4.32 5.89 -0.67
CA SER A 120 -4.88 5.06 0.39
C SER A 120 -5.17 5.85 1.66
N VAL A 121 -4.27 6.74 2.09
CA VAL A 121 -4.49 7.63 3.24
C VAL A 121 -5.71 8.53 3.01
N CYS A 122 -5.79 9.20 1.86
CA CYS A 122 -6.92 10.09 1.55
C CYS A 122 -8.25 9.33 1.50
N VAL A 123 -8.27 8.18 0.82
CA VAL A 123 -9.47 7.36 0.63
C VAL A 123 -9.96 6.78 1.97
N PHE A 124 -9.07 6.24 2.80
CA PHE A 124 -9.43 5.72 4.11
C PHE A 124 -9.77 6.82 5.11
N GLY A 125 -9.09 7.97 5.04
CA GLY A 125 -9.41 9.15 5.82
C GLY A 125 -10.83 9.64 5.52
N TRP A 126 -11.19 9.74 4.24
CA TRP A 126 -12.53 10.12 3.81
C TRP A 126 -13.59 9.11 4.26
N ALA A 127 -13.34 7.81 4.06
CA ALA A 127 -14.25 6.76 4.51
C ALA A 127 -14.47 6.81 6.03
N SER A 128 -13.40 6.99 6.81
CA SER A 128 -13.46 7.11 8.26
C SER A 128 -14.23 8.35 8.70
N TRP A 129 -14.03 9.48 8.01
CA TRP A 129 -14.80 10.70 8.25
C TRP A 129 -16.30 10.47 8.07
N LEU A 130 -16.72 9.87 6.94
CA LEU A 130 -18.14 9.56 6.69
C LEU A 130 -18.73 8.63 7.77
N LEU A 131 -17.98 7.61 8.18
CA LEU A 131 -18.40 6.72 9.26
C LEU A 131 -18.64 7.50 10.56
N LEU A 132 -17.72 8.41 10.92
CA LEU A 132 -17.82 9.21 12.14
C LEU A 132 -18.99 10.20 12.07
N THR A 133 -19.18 10.90 10.94
CA THR A 133 -20.28 11.88 10.82
C THR A 133 -21.64 11.20 10.93
N VAL A 134 -21.81 10.04 10.29
CA VAL A 134 -23.06 9.27 10.38
C VAL A 134 -23.26 8.74 11.80
N PHE A 135 -22.21 8.26 12.46
CA PHE A 135 -22.31 7.77 13.83
C PHE A 135 -22.67 8.86 14.85
N VAL A 136 -22.07 10.06 14.73
CA VAL A 136 -22.32 11.20 15.64
C VAL A 136 -23.66 11.88 15.36
N SER A 137 -24.19 11.79 14.14
CA SER A 137 -25.50 12.34 13.79
C SER A 137 -26.68 11.60 14.42
N VAL A 138 -26.44 10.49 15.12
CA VAL A 138 -27.46 9.73 15.84
C VAL A 138 -27.69 10.36 17.22
N PRO A 139 -28.90 10.85 17.54
CA PRO A 139 -29.24 11.29 18.89
C PRO A 139 -29.28 10.14 19.91
#